data_AF-A0A7K6A3M9-F1
#
_entry.id   AF-A0A7K6A3M9-F1
#
_cell.length_a   1.000
_cell.length_b   1.000
_cell.length_c   1.000
_cell.angle_alpha   90.00
_cell.angle_beta   90.00
_cell.angle_gamma   90.00
#
_symmetry.space_group_name_H-M   'P 1'
#
loop_
_entity.id
_entity.type
_entity.pdbx_description
1 polymer ?
#
loop_
_entity_poly.entity_id
_entity_poly.type
_entity_poly.pdbx_seq_one_letter_code
_entity_poly.pdbx_strand_id
1 'polypeptide(L)' 'PLSRSRCPQVTSRKYPRLKEVDDVLGGAAAWENVDSTAEPCPKCEHPRAYFMQIQTRSADEPMTTFYKCCNPQCGHRWRD' A
#
# COMPACT_ATOMS: atom_id res chain seq x y z
N PRO A 1 14.52 57.55 22.62
CA PRO A 1 13.49 56.49 22.64
C PRO A 1 13.03 56.14 21.21
N LEU A 2 13.81 55.30 20.51
CA LEU A 2 13.47 54.88 19.14
C LEU A 2 12.64 53.61 19.22
N SER A 3 11.38 53.71 18.80
CA SER A 3 10.38 52.65 18.78
C SER A 3 10.81 51.53 17.84
N ARG A 4 11.00 50.33 18.40
CA ARG A 4 11.24 49.10 17.64
C ARG A 4 10.01 48.76 16.80
N SER A 5 10.09 48.97 15.50
CA SER A 5 9.15 48.45 14.51
C SER A 5 9.19 46.92 14.54
N ARG A 6 8.08 46.28 14.96
CA ARG A 6 7.94 44.82 14.98
C ARG A 6 7.68 44.31 13.56
N CYS A 7 8.52 43.40 13.07
CA CYS A 7 8.26 42.70 11.81
C CYS A 7 7.01 41.80 11.94
N PRO A 8 6.08 41.83 10.98
CA PRO A 8 4.91 40.95 10.99
C PRO A 8 5.35 39.49 10.85
N GLN A 9 4.86 38.66 11.75
CA GLN A 9 5.12 37.23 11.75
C GLN A 9 4.33 36.59 10.60
N VAL A 10 5.00 36.05 9.59
CA VAL A 10 4.35 35.22 8.56
C VAL A 10 3.96 33.89 9.20
N THR A 11 2.67 33.70 9.48
CA THR A 11 2.10 32.50 10.10
C THR A 11 1.31 31.67 9.08
N SER A 12 1.94 31.18 8.02
CA SER A 12 1.25 30.22 7.16
C SER A 12 2.21 29.28 6.44
N ARG A 13 2.45 28.13 7.06
CA ARG A 13 2.96 26.95 6.36
C ARG A 13 1.73 26.20 5.83
N LYS A 14 1.34 26.44 4.57
CA LYS A 14 0.38 25.57 3.88
C LYS A 14 1.10 24.28 3.52
N TYR A 15 0.81 23.21 4.25
CA TYR A 15 1.29 21.87 3.89
C TYR A 15 0.45 21.38 2.70
N PRO A 16 1.06 21.07 1.54
CA PRO A 16 0.34 20.42 0.45
C PRO A 16 -0.23 19.10 0.96
N ARG A 17 -1.44 18.76 0.53
CA ARG A 17 -2.04 17.45 0.77
C ARG A 17 -1.07 16.39 0.24
N LEU A 18 -0.64 15.48 1.11
CA LEU A 18 0.14 14.32 0.69
C LEU A 18 -0.66 13.59 -0.39
N LYS A 19 0.02 13.26 -1.48
CA LYS A 19 -0.52 12.35 -2.48
C LYS A 19 -0.76 11.01 -1.78
N GLU A 20 -1.93 10.42 -2.02
CA GLU A 20 -2.21 9.07 -1.54
C GLU A 20 -1.11 8.15 -2.06
N VAL A 21 -0.39 7.53 -1.14
CA VAL A 21 0.60 6.51 -1.44
C VAL A 21 -0.19 5.30 -1.91
N ASP A 22 -0.28 5.09 -3.21
CA ASP A 22 -0.72 3.80 -3.73
C ASP A 22 0.46 2.85 -3.53
N ASP A 23 0.39 2.11 -2.42
CA ASP A 23 1.43 1.25 -1.87
C ASP A 23 1.81 0.14 -2.85
N VAL A 24 2.92 0.30 -3.60
CA VAL A 24 3.77 -0.75 -4.23
C VAL A 24 3.08 -1.74 -5.20
N LEU A 25 1.77 -1.85 -5.18
CA LEU A 25 0.93 -2.93 -5.71
C LEU A 25 -0.12 -2.40 -6.68
N GLY A 26 -0.01 -1.16 -7.15
CA GLY A 26 -0.73 -0.64 -8.32
C GLY A 26 -2.26 -0.77 -8.31
N GLY A 27 -2.90 -0.40 -7.19
CA GLY A 27 -4.34 -0.32 -7.09
C GLY A 27 -5.09 -1.64 -7.34
N ALA A 28 -6.38 -1.53 -7.72
CA ALA A 28 -7.24 -2.69 -7.98
C ALA A 28 -6.86 -3.43 -9.28
N ALA A 29 -6.36 -2.72 -10.28
CA ALA A 29 -6.03 -3.26 -11.60
C ALA A 29 -4.81 -4.18 -11.60
N ALA A 30 -3.87 -3.98 -10.68
CA ALA A 30 -2.70 -4.82 -10.57
C ALA A 30 -3.02 -6.29 -10.27
N TRP A 31 -4.17 -6.57 -9.63
CA TRP A 31 -4.56 -7.94 -9.27
C TRP A 31 -5.37 -8.65 -10.36
N GLU A 32 -5.79 -7.96 -11.42
CA GLU A 32 -6.61 -8.56 -12.49
C GLU A 32 -5.81 -9.52 -13.38
N ASN A 33 -4.49 -9.34 -13.45
CA ASN A 33 -3.58 -10.17 -14.27
C ASN A 33 -2.64 -11.03 -13.42
N VAL A 34 -2.90 -11.11 -12.12
CA VAL A 34 -2.07 -11.87 -11.19
C VAL A 34 -2.51 -13.33 -11.18
N ASP A 35 -1.52 -14.19 -11.08
CA ASP A 35 -1.72 -15.63 -11.10
C ASP A 35 -2.53 -16.10 -9.87
N SER A 36 -3.27 -17.19 -10.04
CA SER A 36 -4.20 -17.68 -9.03
C SER A 36 -3.68 -19.00 -8.46
N THR A 37 -3.49 -19.06 -7.14
CA THR A 37 -3.12 -20.29 -6.45
C THR A 37 -4.33 -20.92 -5.76
N ALA A 38 -4.25 -22.22 -5.51
CA ALA A 38 -5.24 -22.99 -4.74
C ALA A 38 -4.98 -22.90 -3.22
N GLU A 39 -4.60 -21.71 -2.73
CA GLU A 39 -4.38 -21.48 -1.30
C GLU A 39 -5.69 -21.00 -0.64
N PRO A 40 -6.15 -21.68 0.43
CA PRO A 40 -7.38 -21.31 1.12
C PRO A 40 -7.20 -20.01 1.91
N CYS A 41 -8.14 -19.07 1.73
CA CYS A 41 -8.13 -17.83 2.50
C CYS A 41 -8.42 -18.09 3.99
N PRO A 42 -7.59 -17.61 4.94
CA PRO A 42 -7.78 -17.86 6.37
C PRO A 42 -9.04 -17.19 6.97
N LYS A 43 -9.67 -16.27 6.23
CA LYS A 43 -10.82 -15.49 6.70
C LYS A 43 -12.17 -16.00 6.20
N CYS A 44 -12.23 -16.50 4.97
CA CYS A 44 -13.48 -16.93 4.33
C CYS A 44 -13.41 -18.32 3.71
N GLU A 45 -12.30 -19.03 3.92
CA GLU A 45 -12.08 -20.43 3.48
C GLU A 45 -12.26 -20.63 1.97
N HIS A 46 -12.14 -19.55 1.19
CA HIS A 46 -12.25 -19.62 -0.25
C HIS A 46 -11.04 -20.37 -0.82
N PRO A 47 -11.22 -21.36 -1.71
CA PRO A 47 -10.14 -22.26 -2.16
C PRO A 47 -9.17 -21.60 -3.16
N ARG A 48 -9.40 -20.34 -3.54
CA ARG A 48 -8.57 -19.61 -4.51
C ARG A 48 -8.12 -18.26 -3.95
N ALA A 49 -6.85 -17.97 -4.15
CA ALA A 49 -6.24 -16.69 -3.83
C ALA A 49 -5.35 -16.23 -4.99
N TYR A 50 -5.35 -14.94 -5.28
CA TYR A 50 -4.37 -14.32 -6.15
C TYR A 50 -3.05 -14.25 -5.41
N PHE A 51 -1.94 -14.61 -6.05
CA PHE A 51 -0.61 -14.54 -5.44
C PHE A 51 0.35 -13.77 -6.33
N MET A 52 1.11 -12.87 -5.74
CA MET A 52 2.15 -12.12 -6.46
C MET A 52 3.44 -12.14 -5.66
N GLN A 53 4.56 -12.32 -6.36
CA GLN A 53 5.89 -12.32 -5.76
C GLN A 53 6.56 -11.00 -6.05
N ILE A 54 6.99 -10.31 -5.00
CA ILE A 54 7.58 -8.97 -5.13
C ILE A 54 8.87 -8.91 -4.33
N GLN A 55 9.88 -8.36 -4.97
CA GLN A 55 11.13 -8.00 -4.33
C GLN A 55 10.94 -6.65 -3.64
N THR A 56 10.65 -6.68 -2.34
CA THR A 56 10.40 -5.47 -1.53
C THR A 56 11.67 -4.89 -0.91
N ARG A 57 12.76 -5.67 -0.90
CA ARG A 57 14.07 -5.36 -0.31
C ARG A 57 15.19 -5.67 -1.31
N SER A 58 16.43 -5.37 -0.95
CA SER A 58 17.61 -5.61 -1.81
C SER A 58 17.62 -7.03 -2.39
N ALA A 59 18.23 -7.17 -3.58
CA ALA A 59 18.24 -8.42 -4.35
C ALA A 59 18.87 -9.63 -3.63
N ASP A 60 19.56 -9.42 -2.52
CA ASP A 60 20.18 -10.46 -1.68
C ASP A 60 19.19 -11.27 -0.84
N GLU A 61 17.93 -10.87 -0.76
CA GLU A 61 16.93 -11.59 0.03
C GLU A 61 15.78 -12.16 -0.82
N PRO A 62 15.19 -13.30 -0.41
CA PRO A 62 14.15 -13.96 -1.21
C PRO A 62 12.94 -13.06 -1.42
N MET A 63 12.30 -13.22 -2.58
CA MET A 63 11.05 -12.53 -2.94
C MET A 63 9.97 -12.81 -1.90
N THR A 64 9.20 -11.79 -1.53
CA THR A 64 8.05 -11.95 -0.62
C THR A 64 6.82 -12.29 -1.43
N THR A 65 6.06 -13.30 -0.99
CA THR A 65 4.82 -13.70 -1.65
C THR A 65 3.66 -13.01 -0.96
N PHE A 66 2.87 -12.26 -1.72
CA PHE A 66 1.66 -11.62 -1.26
C PHE A 66 0.46 -12.36 -1.81
N TYR A 67 -0.49 -12.64 -0.94
CA TYR A 67 -1.74 -13.29 -1.27
C TYR A 67 -2.91 -12.33 -1.09
N LYS A 68 -3.90 -12.48 -1.95
CA LYS A 68 -5.16 -11.74 -1.90
C LYS A 68 -6.31 -12.67 -2.21
N CYS A 69 -7.32 -12.69 -1.35
CA CYS A 69 -8.50 -13.52 -1.56
C CYS A 69 -9.20 -13.14 -2.88
N CYS A 70 -9.56 -14.14 -3.69
CA CYS A 70 -10.32 -13.94 -4.93
C CYS A 70 -11.78 -13.52 -4.68
N ASN A 71 -12.30 -13.69 -3.46
CA ASN A 71 -13.65 -13.28 -3.13
C ASN A 71 -13.72 -11.75 -2.98
N PRO A 72 -14.51 -11.03 -3.84
CA PRO A 72 -14.64 -9.58 -3.78
C PRO A 72 -15.28 -9.08 -2.47
N GLN A 73 -16.05 -9.92 -1.78
CA GLN A 73 -16.63 -9.58 -0.47
C GLN A 73 -15.61 -9.69 0.68
N CYS A 74 -14.58 -10.53 0.51
CA CYS A 74 -13.57 -10.74 1.55
C CYS A 74 -12.41 -9.75 1.37
N GLY A 75 -11.82 -9.72 0.18
CA GLY A 75 -10.69 -8.83 -0.15
C GLY A 75 -9.48 -8.92 0.78
N HIS A 76 -9.39 -9.97 1.62
CA HIS A 76 -8.33 -10.13 2.62
C HIS A 76 -6.98 -10.31 1.92
N ARG A 77 -5.95 -9.64 2.46
CA ARG A 77 -4.59 -9.69 1.95
C ARG A 77 -3.68 -10.18 3.07
N TRP A 78 -2.83 -11.15 2.77
CA TRP A 78 -1.82 -11.69 3.68
C TRP A 78 -0.52 -11.91 2.93
N ARG A 79 0.54 -12.21 3.66
CA ARG A 79 1.89 -12.41 3.11
C ARG A 79 2.52 -13.60 3.78
N ASP A 80 3.32 -14.32 3.00
CA ASP A 80 4.22 -15.40 3.43
C ASP A 80 5.66 -14.92 3.26
#